data_AF-A0A7K0VUL4-F1
#
_entry.id   AF-A0A7K0VUL4-F1
#
_cell.length_a   1.000
_cell.length_b   1.000
_cell.length_c   1.000
_cell.angle_alpha   90.00
_cell.angle_beta   90.00
_cell.angle_gamma   90.00
#
_symmetry.space_group_name_H-M   'P 1'
#
loop_
_entity.id
_entity.type
_entity.pdbx_description
1 polymer ?
#
loop_
_entity_poly.entity_id
_entity_poly.type
_entity_poly.pdbx_seq_one_letter_code
_entity_poly.pdbx_strand_id
1 'polypeptide(L)'
;LGIDEIIPLAPTIRSVVRWDTAKASKQTERLQRVAHEASMQSRRVWLPRVQEVTQLSELLQGGTVAVAEPGGIEITSIHRSIIIGPEGGFAPEELIGSVSRVSLGESVLRAETAAIVAGALMTRCRRGEM
;
A
#
# COMPACT_ATOMS: atom_id res chain seq x y z
N LEU A 1 -7.59 -7.18 9.35
CA LEU A 1 -7.64 -6.91 7.88
C LEU A 1 -7.17 -8.10 7.06
N GLY A 2 -6.04 -8.74 7.36
CA GLY A 2 -5.68 -9.99 6.68
C GLY A 2 -4.89 -9.81 5.38
N ILE A 3 -4.20 -8.67 5.24
CA ILE A 3 -3.25 -8.40 4.16
C ILE A 3 -2.02 -9.29 4.30
N ASP A 4 -1.49 -9.76 3.18
CA ASP A 4 -0.39 -10.74 3.14
C ASP A 4 0.98 -10.07 2.98
N GLU A 5 1.02 -8.87 2.43
CA GLU A 5 2.27 -8.15 2.16
C GLU A 5 2.13 -6.64 2.38
N ILE A 6 3.16 -6.05 2.97
CA ILE A 6 3.30 -4.62 3.22
C ILE A 6 4.63 -4.19 2.64
N ILE A 7 4.58 -3.23 1.71
CA ILE A 7 5.77 -2.68 1.05
C ILE A 7 5.86 -1.20 1.42
N PRO A 8 6.85 -0.80 2.25
CA PRO A 8 7.08 0.61 2.53
C PRO A 8 7.52 1.34 1.25
N LEU A 9 6.77 2.37 0.87
CA LEU A 9 7.06 3.15 -0.33
C LEU A 9 7.91 4.38 0.01
N ALA A 10 9.11 4.45 -0.57
CA ALA A 10 9.93 5.67 -0.60
C ALA A 10 11.12 5.54 -1.57
N PRO A 11 11.68 6.66 -2.05
CA PRO A 11 11.18 8.04 -1.90
C PRO A 11 10.03 8.33 -2.88
N THR A 12 9.26 9.37 -2.58
CA THR A 12 8.31 9.99 -3.51
C THR A 12 8.57 11.50 -3.54
N ILE A 13 8.28 12.17 -4.66
CA ILE A 13 8.62 13.58 -4.88
C ILE A 13 7.97 14.48 -3.83
N ARG A 14 6.73 14.17 -3.43
CA ARG A 14 5.98 14.96 -2.45
C ARG A 14 6.17 14.50 -1.00
N SER A 15 7.09 13.57 -0.74
CA SER A 15 7.46 13.18 0.63
C SER A 15 8.57 14.07 1.18
N VAL A 16 8.34 14.64 2.36
CA VAL A 16 9.33 15.49 3.06
C VAL A 16 10.49 14.67 3.63
N VAL A 17 10.27 13.37 3.86
CA VAL A 17 11.22 12.51 4.55
C VAL A 17 12.33 12.09 3.59
N ARG A 18 13.56 12.48 3.93
CA ARG A 18 14.76 11.92 3.29
C ARG A 18 15.06 10.53 3.87
N TRP A 19 15.36 9.60 2.98
CA TRP A 19 15.67 8.21 3.28
C TRP A 19 17.14 7.94 2.98
N ASP A 20 17.84 7.43 3.97
CA ASP A 20 19.12 6.78 3.81
C ASP A 20 18.95 5.27 4.07
N THR A 21 19.98 4.49 3.74
CA THR A 21 19.94 3.02 3.87
C THR A 21 19.72 2.60 5.32
N ALA A 22 20.38 3.25 6.29
CA ALA A 22 20.25 2.91 7.71
C ALA A 22 18.82 3.16 8.25
N LYS A 23 18.22 4.28 7.85
CA LYS A 23 16.85 4.67 8.22
C LYS A 23 15.82 3.77 7.57
N ALA A 24 16.03 3.38 6.32
CA ALA A 24 15.19 2.40 5.63
C ALA A 24 15.19 1.06 6.38
N SER A 25 16.35 0.47 6.64
CA SER A 25 16.46 -0.82 7.35
C SER A 25 15.85 -0.75 8.76
N LYS A 26 16.15 0.31 9.54
CA LYS A 26 15.59 0.49 10.88
C LYS A 26 14.06 0.58 10.86
N GLN A 27 13.49 1.21 9.83
CA GLN A 27 12.05 1.28 9.66
C GLN A 27 11.46 -0.08 9.28
N THR A 28 12.10 -0.82 8.37
CA THR A 28 11.70 -2.19 8.02
C THR A 28 11.65 -3.08 9.26
N GLU A 29 12.71 -3.11 10.07
CA GLU A 29 12.79 -3.87 11.32
C GLU A 29 11.69 -3.47 12.32
N ARG A 30 11.41 -2.17 12.44
CA ARG A 30 10.32 -1.67 13.29
C ARG A 30 8.97 -2.17 12.80
N LEU A 31 8.71 -2.09 11.49
CA LEU A 31 7.45 -2.54 10.90
C LEU A 31 7.27 -4.05 11.01
N GLN A 32 8.34 -4.84 10.85
CA GLN A 32 8.33 -6.29 11.09
C GLN A 32 7.92 -6.63 12.52
N ARG A 33 8.46 -5.94 13.53
CA ARG A 33 8.05 -6.12 14.94
C ARG A 33 6.58 -5.79 15.15
N VAL A 34 6.12 -4.64 14.65
CA VAL A 34 4.70 -4.24 14.76
C VAL A 34 3.80 -5.26 14.07
N ALA A 35 4.17 -5.74 12.88
CA ALA A 35 3.42 -6.74 12.14
C ALA A 35 3.34 -8.09 12.89
N HIS A 36 4.43 -8.49 13.55
CA HIS A 36 4.47 -9.68 14.38
C HIS A 36 3.52 -9.56 15.58
N GLU A 37 3.64 -8.49 16.37
CA GLU A 37 2.78 -8.22 17.53
C GLU A 37 1.30 -8.10 17.13
N ALA A 38 0.99 -7.40 16.03
CA ALA A 38 -0.36 -7.29 15.51
C ALA A 38 -0.93 -8.64 15.06
N SER A 39 -0.09 -9.53 14.50
CA SER A 39 -0.50 -10.87 14.10
C SER A 39 -0.83 -11.75 15.31
N MET A 40 -0.06 -11.62 16.41
CA MET A 40 -0.36 -12.28 17.68
C MET A 40 -1.73 -11.82 18.23
N GLN A 41 -1.95 -10.51 18.29
CA GLN A 41 -3.23 -9.94 18.76
C GLN A 41 -4.41 -10.36 17.87
N SER A 42 -4.17 -10.49 16.57
CA SER A 42 -5.20 -10.90 15.60
C SER A 42 -5.38 -12.42 15.51
N ARG A 43 -4.65 -13.22 16.30
CA ARG A 43 -4.64 -14.70 16.24
C ARG A 43 -4.42 -15.25 14.82
N ARG A 44 -3.54 -14.61 14.05
CA ARG A 44 -3.17 -15.11 12.71
C ARG A 44 -2.20 -16.28 12.81
N VAL A 45 -2.38 -17.28 11.94
CA VAL A 45 -1.45 -18.43 11.80
C VAL A 45 -0.33 -18.18 10.79
N TRP A 46 -0.31 -17.01 10.15
CA TRP A 46 0.77 -16.57 9.25
C TRP A 46 1.09 -15.10 9.50
N LEU A 47 2.36 -14.74 9.28
CA LEU A 47 2.82 -13.35 9.37
C LEU A 47 2.74 -12.69 7.99
N PRO A 48 2.28 -11.43 7.89
CA PRO A 48 2.40 -10.69 6.66
C PRO A 48 3.90 -10.42 6.36
N ARG A 49 4.27 -10.47 5.09
CA ARG A 49 5.62 -10.11 4.66
C ARG A 49 5.76 -8.59 4.69
N VAL A 50 6.76 -8.09 5.41
CA VAL A 50 7.15 -6.69 5.34
C VAL A 50 8.42 -6.61 4.51
N GLN A 51 8.31 -6.05 3.30
CA GLN A 51 9.43 -5.87 2.40
C GLN A 51 10.32 -4.69 2.82
N GLU A 52 11.51 -4.62 2.23
CA GLU A 52 12.35 -3.44 2.31
C GLU A 52 11.67 -2.23 1.67
N VAL A 53 12.17 -1.04 2.01
CA VAL A 53 11.71 0.21 1.38
C VAL A 53 11.94 0.13 -0.13
N THR A 54 10.88 0.32 -0.92
CA THR A 54 10.90 0.18 -2.38
C THR A 54 10.48 1.47 -3.06
N GLN A 55 11.05 1.74 -4.24
CA GLN A 55 10.72 2.90 -5.06
C GLN A 55 9.42 2.69 -5.85
N LEU A 56 8.71 3.77 -6.16
CA LEU A 56 7.43 3.69 -6.88
C LEU A 56 7.57 3.01 -8.25
N SER A 57 8.61 3.34 -9.01
CA SER A 57 8.87 2.82 -10.36
C SER A 57 9.01 1.30 -10.42
N GLU A 58 9.46 0.68 -9.34
CA GLU A 58 9.59 -0.78 -9.23
C GLU A 58 8.23 -1.45 -8.99
N LEU A 59 7.30 -0.74 -8.35
CA LEU A 59 5.97 -1.26 -7.98
C LEU A 59 4.93 -1.05 -9.08
N LEU A 60 5.11 -0.07 -9.97
CA LEU A 60 4.17 0.21 -11.07
C LEU A 60 4.19 -0.85 -12.18
N GLN A 61 4.92 -1.95 -12.00
CA GLN A 61 5.03 -3.01 -12.99
C GLN A 61 3.87 -4.01 -12.86
N GLY A 62 3.07 -4.14 -13.92
CA GLY A 62 2.06 -5.18 -14.07
C GLY A 62 0.61 -4.72 -13.88
N GLY A 63 -0.32 -5.45 -14.51
CA GLY A 63 -1.75 -5.08 -14.56
C GLY A 63 -2.56 -5.35 -13.28
N THR A 64 -1.94 -5.86 -12.21
CA THR A 64 -2.61 -6.17 -10.94
C THR A 64 -2.33 -5.15 -9.84
N VAL A 65 -1.52 -4.13 -10.13
CA VAL A 65 -1.20 -3.04 -9.20
C VAL A 65 -2.08 -1.84 -9.53
N ALA A 66 -2.62 -1.20 -8.49
CA ALA A 66 -3.34 0.06 -8.65
C ALA A 66 -2.86 1.11 -7.65
N VAL A 67 -3.05 2.37 -8.02
CA VAL A 67 -2.80 3.53 -7.16
C VAL A 67 -4.12 4.04 -6.61
N ALA A 68 -4.18 4.31 -5.30
CA ALA A 68 -5.35 4.91 -4.69
C ALA A 68 -5.44 6.40 -5.02
N GLU A 69 -6.45 6.79 -5.79
CA GLU A 69 -6.71 8.19 -6.17
C GLU A 69 -8.22 8.49 -6.22
N PRO A 70 -8.63 9.70 -5.81
CA PRO A 70 -10.02 10.14 -5.94
C PRO A 70 -10.50 10.05 -7.40
N GLY A 71 -11.70 9.52 -7.61
CA GLY A 71 -12.29 9.34 -8.94
C GLY A 71 -11.78 8.13 -9.73
N GLY A 72 -10.95 7.27 -9.12
CA GLY A 72 -10.58 5.97 -9.69
C GLY A 72 -11.74 4.98 -9.74
N ILE A 73 -11.51 3.82 -10.36
CA ILE A 73 -12.47 2.72 -10.43
C ILE A 73 -12.60 1.97 -9.10
N GLU A 74 -13.58 1.09 -8.96
CA GLU A 74 -13.68 0.25 -7.78
C GLU A 74 -12.56 -0.80 -7.71
N ILE A 75 -12.17 -1.16 -6.48
CA ILE A 75 -11.25 -2.27 -6.24
C ILE A 75 -11.95 -3.60 -6.54
N THR A 76 -11.48 -4.31 -7.56
CA THR A 76 -11.92 -5.67 -7.91
C THR A 76 -10.85 -6.73 -7.58
N SER A 77 -11.17 -8.02 -7.77
CA SER A 77 -10.28 -9.16 -7.48
C SER A 77 -8.99 -9.22 -8.31
N ILE A 78 -8.90 -8.47 -9.41
CA ILE A 78 -7.66 -8.36 -10.20
C ILE A 78 -6.57 -7.58 -9.45
N HIS A 79 -6.97 -6.71 -8.51
CA HIS A 79 -6.05 -5.83 -7.80
C HIS A 79 -5.41 -6.57 -6.63
N ARG A 80 -4.13 -6.89 -6.76
CA ARG A 80 -3.35 -7.64 -5.75
C ARG A 80 -2.53 -6.74 -4.84
N SER A 81 -2.23 -5.52 -5.29
CA SER A 81 -1.51 -4.51 -4.51
C SER A 81 -2.12 -3.14 -4.76
N ILE A 82 -2.37 -2.39 -3.68
CA ILE A 82 -2.84 -1.01 -3.75
C ILE A 82 -1.76 -0.09 -3.17
N ILE A 83 -1.28 0.83 -4.00
CA ILE A 83 -0.29 1.85 -3.64
C ILE A 83 -1.03 3.02 -2.99
N ILE A 84 -0.61 3.37 -1.78
CA ILE A 84 -1.09 4.55 -1.05
C ILE A 84 -0.01 5.62 -1.10
N GLY A 85 -0.37 6.80 -1.61
CA GLY A 85 0.55 7.93 -1.71
C GLY A 85 0.68 8.76 -0.42
N PRO A 86 1.61 9.72 -0.41
CA PRO A 86 1.70 10.71 0.66
C PRO A 86 0.47 11.64 0.63
N GLU A 87 0.30 12.48 1.66
CA GLU A 87 -0.82 13.44 1.75
C GLU A 87 -0.91 14.38 0.54
N GLY A 88 0.22 14.71 -0.08
CA GLY A 88 0.27 15.52 -1.30
C GLY A 88 -0.07 14.75 -2.59
N GLY A 89 -0.37 13.45 -2.53
CA GLY A 89 -0.53 12.58 -3.69
C GLY A 89 0.79 12.35 -4.45
N PHE A 90 0.68 11.78 -5.64
CA PHE A 90 1.81 11.59 -6.56
C PHE A 90 1.89 12.74 -7.56
N ALA A 91 3.11 13.10 -7.96
CA ALA A 91 3.30 13.97 -9.11
C ALA A 91 3.04 13.19 -10.41
N PRO A 92 2.52 13.83 -11.48
CA PRO A 92 2.23 13.14 -12.75
C PRO A 92 3.41 12.38 -13.32
N GLU A 93 4.63 12.87 -13.11
CA GLU A 93 5.87 12.28 -13.60
C GLU A 93 6.27 11.01 -12.83
N GLU A 94 5.72 10.79 -11.64
CA GLU A 94 5.95 9.58 -10.83
C GLU A 94 5.10 8.40 -11.32
N LEU A 95 3.93 8.68 -11.90
CA LEU A 95 2.97 7.69 -12.38
C LEU A 95 3.24 7.32 -13.84
N ILE A 96 4.43 6.78 -14.09
CA ILE A 96 4.87 6.38 -15.42
C ILE A 96 4.09 5.13 -15.88
N GLY A 97 3.55 5.16 -17.09
CA GLY A 97 2.83 4.04 -17.69
C GLY A 97 1.33 4.00 -17.36
N SER A 98 0.65 2.98 -17.87
CA SER A 98 -0.78 2.76 -17.63
C SER A 98 -0.99 1.95 -16.36
N VAL A 99 -1.00 2.62 -15.21
CA VAL A 99 -1.40 2.01 -13.93
C VAL A 99 -2.89 2.21 -13.66
N SER A 100 -3.55 1.18 -13.15
CA SER A 100 -4.95 1.28 -12.72
C SER A 100 -5.07 2.27 -11.55
N ARG A 101 -6.12 3.10 -11.55
CA ARG A 101 -6.42 4.05 -10.48
C ARG A 101 -7.68 3.59 -9.78
N VAL A 102 -7.62 3.39 -8.47
CA VAL A 102 -8.77 2.93 -7.67
C VAL A 102 -9.23 3.97 -6.67
N SER A 103 -10.53 4.05 -6.47
CA SER A 103 -11.14 4.88 -5.44
C SER A 103 -11.31 4.10 -4.14
N LEU A 104 -11.19 4.80 -3.01
CA LEU A 104 -11.43 4.27 -1.66
C LEU A 104 -12.72 4.85 -1.02
N GLY A 105 -13.50 5.60 -1.79
CA GLY A 105 -14.70 6.29 -1.35
C GLY A 105 -14.82 7.69 -1.95
N GLU A 106 -15.82 8.45 -1.51
CA GLU A 106 -16.09 9.79 -2.04
C GLU A 106 -15.23 10.89 -1.40
N SER A 107 -14.73 10.65 -0.18
CA SER A 107 -13.95 11.62 0.58
C SER A 107 -12.44 11.43 0.42
N VAL A 108 -11.69 12.52 0.61
CA VAL A 108 -10.23 12.46 0.71
C VAL A 108 -9.85 11.88 2.08
N LEU A 109 -9.18 10.73 2.06
CA LEU A 109 -8.72 10.04 3.26
C LEU A 109 -7.28 10.44 3.60
N ARG A 110 -6.96 10.51 4.90
CA ARG A 110 -5.56 10.52 5.34
C ARG A 110 -4.87 9.21 4.94
N ALA A 111 -3.56 9.24 4.76
CA ALA A 111 -2.78 8.11 4.24
C ALA A 111 -2.96 6.83 5.08
N GLU A 112 -2.98 6.95 6.41
CA GLU A 112 -3.21 5.83 7.33
C GLU A 112 -4.61 5.23 7.19
N THR A 113 -5.63 6.07 7.04
CA THR A 113 -7.03 5.64 6.85
C THR A 113 -7.19 4.99 5.49
N ALA A 114 -6.59 5.56 4.45
CA ALA A 114 -6.58 5.01 3.10
C ALA A 114 -5.98 3.59 3.08
N ALA A 115 -4.86 3.36 3.78
CA ALA A 115 -4.26 2.03 3.88
C ALA A 115 -5.17 1.00 4.57
N ILE A 116 -5.87 1.40 5.65
CA ILE A 116 -6.83 0.54 6.36
C ILE A 116 -8.02 0.19 5.46
N VAL A 117 -8.61 1.20 4.79
CA VAL A 117 -9.76 1.03 3.90
C VAL A 117 -9.39 0.16 2.69
N ALA A 118 -8.27 0.44 2.04
CA ALA A 118 -7.76 -0.37 0.94
C ALA A 118 -7.58 -1.83 1.39
N GLY A 119 -6.97 -2.07 2.55
CA GLY A 119 -6.78 -3.42 3.08
C GLY A 119 -8.09 -4.15 3.35
N ALA A 120 -9.12 -3.44 3.83
CA ALA A 120 -10.46 -4.00 4.03
C ALA A 120 -11.14 -4.37 2.70
N LEU A 121 -11.12 -3.46 1.72
CA LEU A 121 -11.72 -3.66 0.40
C LEU A 121 -11.03 -4.80 -0.36
N MET A 122 -9.70 -4.82 -0.40
CA MET A 122 -8.93 -5.91 -1.03
C MET A 122 -9.26 -7.27 -0.43
N THR A 123 -9.33 -7.36 0.91
CA THR A 123 -9.64 -8.62 1.58
C THR A 123 -11.08 -9.06 1.32
N ARG A 124 -12.03 -8.10 1.22
CA ARG A 124 -13.41 -8.38 0.84
C ARG A 124 -13.47 -8.96 -0.58
N CYS A 125 -12.80 -8.32 -1.54
CA CYS A 125 -12.81 -8.77 -2.94
C CYS A 125 -12.12 -10.13 -3.11
N ARG A 126 -11.04 -10.42 -2.36
CA ARG A 126 -10.40 -11.74 -2.36
C ARG A 126 -11.30 -12.86 -1.82
N ARG A 127 -12.14 -12.55 -0.83
CA ARG A 127 -13.10 -13.52 -0.24
C ARG A 127 -14.40 -13.62 -1.03
N GLY A 128 -14.65 -12.66 -1.93
CA GLY A 128 -15.90 -12.46 -2.65
C GLY A 128 -15.90 -12.97 -4.09
N GLU A 129 -15.15 -14.03 -4.40
CA GLU A 129 -15.61 -14.95 -5.45
C GLU A 129 -16.88 -15.67 -4.93
N MET A 130 -18.01 -14.97 -4.98
CA MET A 130 -19.38 -15.49 -4.95
C MET A 130 -20.21 -14.69 -5.93
#